data_AF-A0A529MCP5-F1
#
_entry.id   AF-A0A529MCP5-F1
#
_cell.length_a   1.000
_cell.length_b   1.000
_cell.length_c   1.000
_cell.angle_alpha   90.00
_cell.angle_beta   90.00
_cell.angle_gamma   90.00
#
_symmetry.space_group_name_H-M   'P 1'
#
loop_
_entity.id
_entity.type
_entity.pdbx_description
1 polymer ?
#
loop_
_entity_poly.entity_id
_entity_poly.type
_entity_poly.pdbx_seq_one_letter_code
_entity_poly.pdbx_strand_id
1 'polypeptide(L)'
;PYLALAASLACGLVGMNNKIKSEPPVLTTANADEIDLPRGLLEAVGLFEDDTELGAILGKSFAATYTAIKRAEFETFMEVISPWEREYLLLNV
;
A
#
# COMPACT_ATOMS: atom_id res chain seq x y z
N PRO A 1 10.89 -7.38 -7.33
CA PRO A 1 10.78 -8.70 -6.67
C PRO A 1 11.36 -8.70 -5.24
N TYR A 2 12.58 -8.19 -5.02
CA TYR A 2 13.24 -8.22 -3.71
C TYR A 2 12.49 -7.48 -2.60
N LEU A 3 11.93 -6.30 -2.90
CA LEU A 3 11.22 -5.50 -1.90
C LEU A 3 9.96 -6.19 -1.38
N ALA A 4 9.23 -6.90 -2.25
CA ALA A 4 8.06 -7.67 -1.84
C ALA A 4 8.44 -8.79 -0.86
N LEU A 5 9.51 -9.55 -1.17
CA LEU A 5 10.02 -10.59 -0.27
C LEU A 5 10.51 -10.01 1.05
N ALA A 6 11.26 -8.91 1.02
CA ALA A 6 11.77 -8.24 2.21
C ALA A 6 10.62 -7.76 3.12
N ALA A 7 9.60 -7.12 2.54
CA ALA A 7 8.42 -6.66 3.27
C ALA A 7 7.65 -7.84 3.89
N SER A 8 7.37 -8.91 3.12
CA SER A 8 6.66 -10.09 3.63
C SER A 8 7.42 -10.75 4.80
N LEU A 9 8.74 -10.89 4.69
CA LEU A 9 9.56 -11.44 5.77
C LEU A 9 9.61 -10.52 6.98
N ALA A 10 9.71 -9.21 6.78
CA ALA A 10 9.70 -8.24 7.86
C ALA A 10 8.40 -8.29 8.66
N CYS A 11 7.24 -8.31 8.00
CA CYS A 11 5.94 -8.44 8.68
C CYS A 11 5.83 -9.76 9.47
N GLY A 12 6.27 -10.87 8.89
CA GLY A 12 6.30 -12.16 9.58
C GLY A 12 7.23 -12.16 10.81
N LEU A 13 8.39 -11.51 10.70
CA LEU A 13 9.35 -11.36 11.78
C LEU A 13 8.80 -10.50 12.93
N VAL A 14 8.14 -9.38 12.62
CA VAL A 14 7.45 -8.53 13.61
C VAL A 14 6.42 -9.37 14.37
N GLY A 15 5.57 -10.11 13.67
CA GLY A 15 4.57 -10.99 14.29
C GLY A 15 5.18 -12.03 15.24
N MET A 16 6.29 -12.68 14.84
CA MET A 16 7.00 -13.65 15.68
C MET A 16 7.64 -13.01 16.92
N ASN A 17 8.31 -11.85 16.76
CA ASN A 17 8.96 -11.14 17.86
C ASN A 17 7.95 -10.64 18.89
N ASN A 18 6.84 -10.08 18.43
CA ASN A 18 5.77 -9.53 19.26
C ASN A 18 4.77 -10.60 19.73
N LYS A 19 4.94 -11.85 19.28
CA LYS A 19 4.04 -12.98 19.59
C LYS A 19 2.58 -12.66 19.25
N ILE A 20 2.36 -12.00 18.13
CA ILE A 20 1.02 -11.61 17.68
C ILE A 20 0.24 -12.87 17.34
N LYS A 21 -0.95 -13.01 17.91
CA LYS A 21 -1.85 -14.13 17.64
C LYS A 21 -2.56 -13.89 16.30
N SER A 22 -2.43 -14.84 15.38
CA SER A 22 -3.21 -14.83 14.13
C SER A 22 -4.69 -14.95 14.43
N GLU A 23 -5.50 -14.26 13.62
CA GLU A 23 -6.93 -14.47 13.57
C GLU A 23 -7.29 -15.86 13.04
N PRO A 24 -8.48 -16.39 13.35
CA PRO A 24 -8.97 -17.63 12.78
C PRO A 24 -9.06 -17.56 11.24
N PRO A 25 -8.90 -18.69 10.54
CA PRO A 25 -9.03 -18.71 9.09
C PRO A 25 -10.46 -18.33 8.66
N VAL A 26 -10.56 -17.54 7.59
CA VAL A 26 -11.84 -17.24 6.95
C VAL A 26 -12.31 -18.48 6.18
N LEU A 27 -13.46 -19.03 6.56
CA LEU A 27 -14.04 -20.25 5.95
C LEU A 27 -15.19 -19.94 4.98
N THR A 28 -15.50 -18.66 4.79
CA THR A 28 -16.57 -18.13 3.96
C THR A 28 -16.01 -17.35 2.77
N THR A 29 -16.89 -16.83 1.91
CA THR A 29 -16.48 -15.96 0.80
C THR A 29 -15.98 -14.61 1.32
N ALA A 30 -14.71 -14.30 1.10
CA ALA A 30 -14.08 -13.07 1.56
C ALA A 30 -14.46 -11.79 0.77
N ASN A 31 -15.44 -11.87 -0.14
CA ASN A 31 -15.87 -10.73 -0.97
C ASN A 31 -17.08 -9.99 -0.39
N ALA A 32 -17.66 -10.47 0.71
CA ALA A 32 -18.88 -9.90 1.31
C ALA A 32 -18.58 -8.95 2.48
N ASP A 33 -17.37 -9.02 3.03
CA ASP A 33 -16.94 -8.24 4.19
C ASP A 33 -16.39 -6.86 3.77
N GLU A 34 -16.21 -5.98 4.76
CA GLU A 34 -15.57 -4.68 4.56
C GLU A 34 -14.10 -4.86 4.14
N ILE A 35 -13.66 -4.07 3.16
CA ILE A 35 -12.29 -4.15 2.66
C ILE A 35 -11.41 -3.26 3.54
N ASP A 36 -10.64 -3.89 4.43
CA ASP A 36 -9.71 -3.20 5.33
C ASP A 36 -8.39 -2.76 4.66
N LEU A 37 -8.14 -3.19 3.43
CA LEU A 37 -6.93 -2.82 2.70
C LEU A 37 -7.05 -1.43 2.06
N PRO A 38 -5.96 -0.65 2.05
CA PRO A 38 -5.95 0.66 1.43
C PRO A 38 -6.34 0.57 -0.04
N ARG A 39 -7.27 1.42 -0.46
CA ARG A 39 -7.84 1.40 -1.82
C ARG A 39 -7.04 2.24 -2.80
N GLY A 40 -6.23 3.16 -2.28
CA GLY A 40 -5.39 4.07 -3.06
C GLY A 40 -3.91 3.94 -2.73
N LEU A 41 -3.06 4.27 -3.71
CA LEU A 41 -1.60 4.29 -3.53
C LEU A 41 -1.18 5.26 -2.42
N LEU A 42 -1.75 6.48 -2.40
CA LEU A 42 -1.41 7.50 -1.40
C LEU A 42 -1.72 7.07 0.04
N GLU A 43 -2.83 6.36 0.22
CA GLU A 43 -3.22 5.80 1.51
C GLU A 43 -2.24 4.69 1.93
N ALA A 44 -1.94 3.76 1.03
CA ALA A 44 -1.02 2.66 1.30
C ALA A 44 0.40 3.14 1.65
N VAL A 45 0.92 4.15 0.95
CA VAL A 45 2.26 4.70 1.23
C VAL A 45 2.28 5.57 2.49
N GLY A 46 1.15 6.17 2.88
CA GLY A 46 0.99 6.83 4.17
C GLY A 46 1.10 5.84 5.33
N LEU A 47 0.32 4.76 5.28
CA LEU A 47 0.39 3.67 6.26
C LEU A 47 1.80 3.07 6.36
N PHE A 48 2.47 2.88 5.23
CA PHE A 48 3.83 2.38 5.19
C PHE A 48 4.85 3.34 5.81
N GLU A 49 4.71 4.64 5.57
CA GLU A 49 5.59 5.68 6.12
C GLU A 49 5.44 5.81 7.64
N ASP A 50 4.20 5.64 8.15
CA ASP A 50 3.87 5.73 9.58
C ASP A 50 4.22 4.45 10.36
N ASP A 51 4.44 3.31 9.69
CA ASP A 51 4.79 2.05 10.34
C ASP A 51 6.23 2.07 10.88
N THR A 52 6.34 2.37 12.17
CA THR A 52 7.64 2.46 12.86
C THR A 52 8.37 1.12 13.00
N GLU A 53 7.66 0.00 13.08
CA GLU A 53 8.28 -1.32 13.24
C GLU A 53 8.87 -1.80 11.92
N LEU A 54 8.10 -1.65 10.85
CA LEU A 54 8.56 -1.96 9.50
C LEU A 54 9.67 -0.99 9.06
N GLY A 55 9.53 0.30 9.39
CA GLY A 55 10.56 1.30 9.17
C GLY A 55 11.86 1.05 9.94
N ALA A 56 11.81 0.42 11.12
CA ALA A 56 13.01 0.02 11.86
C ALA A 56 13.75 -1.16 11.19
N ILE A 57 13.02 -2.08 10.55
CA ILE A 57 13.60 -3.24 9.86
C ILE A 57 14.12 -2.87 8.47
N LEU A 58 13.31 -2.20 7.66
CA LEU A 58 13.65 -1.84 6.27
C LEU A 58 14.53 -0.59 6.18
N GLY A 59 14.57 0.22 7.25
CA GLY A 59 15.32 1.45 7.34
C GLY A 59 14.45 2.68 7.10
N LYS A 60 14.48 3.62 8.06
CA LYS A 60 13.69 4.85 8.02
C LYS A 60 13.97 5.71 6.78
N SER A 61 15.24 5.80 6.38
CA SER A 61 15.63 6.52 5.15
C SER A 61 15.09 5.85 3.89
N PHE A 62 15.06 4.52 3.86
CA PHE A 62 14.49 3.76 2.76
C PHE A 62 12.98 3.99 2.68
N ALA A 63 12.26 3.84 3.79
CA ALA A 63 10.82 4.06 3.85
C ALA A 63 10.42 5.46 3.37
N ALA A 64 11.07 6.50 3.91
CA ALA A 64 10.84 7.89 3.50
C ALA A 64 11.13 8.13 2.02
N THR A 65 12.24 7.61 1.51
CA THR A 65 12.61 7.77 0.09
C THR A 65 11.63 7.06 -0.83
N TYR A 66 11.24 5.82 -0.48
CA TYR A 66 10.29 5.04 -1.25
C TYR A 66 8.92 5.74 -1.31
N THR A 67 8.42 6.20 -0.17
CA THR A 67 7.16 6.93 -0.09
C THR A 67 7.21 8.23 -0.89
N ALA A 68 8.29 9.02 -0.79
CA ALA A 68 8.44 10.24 -1.58
C ALA A 68 8.39 9.97 -3.10
N ILE A 69 9.08 8.93 -3.58
CA ILE A 69 9.05 8.53 -4.99
C ILE A 69 7.62 8.15 -5.40
N LYS A 70 6.92 7.35 -4.59
CA LYS A 70 5.56 6.90 -4.92
C LYS A 70 4.53 8.02 -4.92
N ARG A 71 4.69 9.03 -4.06
CA ARG A 71 3.86 10.25 -4.09
C ARG A 71 4.11 11.04 -5.37
N ALA A 72 5.36 11.24 -5.77
CA ALA A 72 5.70 11.95 -7.01
C ALA A 72 5.19 11.20 -8.27
N GLU A 73 5.29 9.87 -8.29
CA GLU A 73 4.70 9.04 -9.36
C GLU A 73 3.18 9.23 -9.44
N PHE A 74 2.50 9.27 -8.29
CA PHE A 74 1.06 9.49 -8.23
C PHE A 74 0.66 10.88 -8.72
N GLU A 75 1.37 11.93 -8.29
CA GLU A 75 1.15 13.29 -8.77
C GLU A 75 1.28 13.38 -10.30
N THR A 76 2.34 12.78 -10.85
CA THR A 76 2.55 12.69 -12.30
C THR A 76 1.39 11.95 -13.00
N PHE A 77 0.85 10.89 -12.39
CA PHE A 77 -0.31 10.17 -12.93
C PHE A 77 -1.56 11.06 -12.98
N MET A 78 -1.78 11.89 -11.96
CA MET A 78 -2.94 12.78 -11.88
C MET A 78 -2.88 13.97 -12.86
N GLU A 79 -1.72 14.28 -13.44
CA GLU A 79 -1.57 15.32 -14.46
C GLU A 79 -2.09 14.90 -15.84
N VAL A 80 -2.38 13.61 -16.04
CA VAL A 80 -2.79 13.06 -17.34
C VAL A 80 -4.27 12.71 -17.34
N ILE A 81 -4.99 13.12 -18.39
CA ILE A 81 -6.38 12.69 -18.64
C ILE A 81 -6.37 11.26 -19.18
N SER A 82 -6.98 10.33 -18.46
CA SER A 82 -7.13 8.95 -18.90
C SER A 82 -8.06 8.84 -20.12
N PRO A 83 -7.92 7.78 -20.94
CA PRO A 83 -8.83 7.54 -22.05
C PRO A 83 -10.30 7.46 -21.62
N TRP A 84 -10.58 6.88 -20.45
CA TRP A 84 -11.92 6.81 -19.89
C TRP A 84 -12.46 8.21 -19.57
N GLU A 85 -11.68 9.05 -18.87
CA GLU A 85 -12.09 10.42 -18.58
C GLU A 85 -12.32 11.22 -19.86
N ARG A 86 -11.49 11.00 -20.88
CA ARG A 86 -11.69 11.60 -22.20
C ARG A 86 -13.01 11.15 -22.84
N GLU A 87 -13.34 9.87 -22.76
CA GLU A 87 -14.55 9.31 -23.38
C GLU A 87 -15.84 9.73 -22.67
N TYR A 88 -15.80 9.83 -21.34
CA TYR A 88 -17.01 10.00 -20.52
C TYR A 88 -17.15 11.37 -19.84
N LEU A 89 -16.06 12.14 -19.68
CA LEU A 89 -16.09 13.44 -18.99
C LEU A 89 -15.80 14.63 -19.92
N LEU A 90 -15.18 14.43 -21.09
CA LEU A 90 -15.19 15.47 -22.11
C LEU A 90 -16.54 15.45 -22.82
N LEU A 91 -17.33 16.50 -22.56
CA LEU A 91 -18.51 16.78 -23.36
C LEU A 91 -18.09 16.90 -24.82
N ASN A 92 -18.65 16.04 -25.68
CA ASN A 92 -18.57 16.22 -27.13
C ASN A 92 -19.12 17.62 -27.45
N VAL A 93 -18.22 18.56 -27.76
CA VAL A 93 -18.57 19.81 -28.44
C VAL A 93 -18.46 19.57 -29.93
#